data_AF-A0A972QS47-F1
#
_entry.id   AF-A0A972QS47-F1
#
_cell.length_a   1.000
_cell.length_b   1.000
_cell.length_c   1.000
_cell.angle_alpha   90.00
_cell.angle_beta   90.00
_cell.angle_gamma   90.00
#
_symmetry.space_group_name_H-M   'P 1'
#
loop_
_entity.id
_entity.type
_entity.pdbx_description
1 polymer ?
#
loop_
_entity_poly.entity_id
_entity_poly.type
_entity_poly.pdbx_seq_one_letter_code
_entity_poly.pdbx_strand_id
1 'polypeptide(L)'
;MIIAIVTYLVLHFGGGGALSFDVYAAGAKDVLQDKHQIEAIKSITKTADKELKAWTKEVTKISEQVVEMNKNYDLTHEAINTLFAQADKQLAEHQEKLINLRFQAQSLVSQEEWEAIHASVEKNQ
;
A
#
# COMPACT_ATOMS: atom_id res chain seq x y z
N MET A 1 5.64 25.26 7.17
CA MET A 1 4.48 24.81 6.36
C MET A 1 4.90 23.74 5.34
N ILE A 2 5.92 23.96 4.51
CA ILE A 2 6.40 23.00 3.49
C ILE A 2 6.98 21.71 4.10
N ILE A 3 7.77 21.83 5.17
CA ILE A 3 8.27 20.67 5.92
C ILE A 3 7.10 19.82 6.42
N ALA A 4 6.00 20.42 6.90
CA ALA A 4 4.83 19.69 7.36
C ALA A 4 4.10 18.95 6.22
N ILE A 5 4.07 19.50 5.00
CA ILE A 5 3.45 18.86 3.83
C ILE A 5 4.30 17.68 3.34
N VAL A 6 5.62 17.88 3.21
CA VAL A 6 6.55 16.80 2.82
C VAL A 6 6.57 15.70 3.89
N THR A 7 6.60 16.08 5.17
CA THR A 7 6.51 15.14 6.30
C THR A 7 5.15 14.44 6.35
N TYR A 8 4.03 15.11 6.06
CA TYR A 8 2.71 14.48 5.97
C TYR A 8 2.64 13.47 4.82
N LEU A 9 3.08 13.84 3.61
CA LEU A 9 3.10 12.96 2.45
C LEU A 9 4.04 11.76 2.66
N VAL A 10 5.22 11.98 3.25
CA VAL A 10 6.17 10.90 3.54
C VAL A 10 5.69 10.00 4.69
N LEU A 11 5.10 10.54 5.77
CA LEU A 11 4.64 9.71 6.90
C LEU A 11 3.29 9.02 6.63
N HIS A 12 2.36 9.63 5.89
CA HIS A 12 1.05 9.04 5.61
C HIS A 12 1.05 8.20 4.33
N PHE A 13 1.93 8.49 3.38
CA PHE A 13 1.91 7.84 2.06
C PHE A 13 3.26 7.24 1.62
N GLY A 14 4.40 7.67 2.19
CA GLY A 14 5.74 7.23 1.78
C GLY A 14 6.46 6.26 2.72
N GLY A 15 6.03 6.13 3.97
CA GLY A 15 6.84 5.51 5.02
C GLY A 15 6.01 5.13 6.23
N GLY A 16 5.44 3.92 6.21
CA GLY A 16 4.66 3.40 7.32
C GLY A 16 4.50 1.89 7.20
N GLY A 17 5.63 1.17 7.26
CA GLY A 17 5.65 -0.28 7.28
C GLY A 17 5.78 -0.87 5.88
N ALA A 18 6.92 -1.51 5.62
CA ALA A 18 6.85 -2.79 4.94
C ALA A 18 5.99 -3.72 5.82
N LEU A 19 4.66 -3.55 5.82
CA LEU A 19 3.74 -4.66 5.99
C LEU A 19 3.92 -5.45 4.72
N SER A 20 5.04 -6.18 4.63
CA SER A 20 5.33 -6.96 3.45
C SER A 20 4.19 -7.95 3.36
N PHE A 21 3.46 -7.92 2.25
CA PHE A 21 2.45 -8.94 1.97
C PHE A 21 3.09 -10.36 1.96
N ASP A 22 4.42 -10.45 2.01
CA ASP A 22 5.20 -11.64 2.33
C ASP A 22 4.83 -12.26 3.70
N VAL A 23 4.50 -11.46 4.72
CA VAL A 23 4.05 -11.98 6.03
C VAL A 23 2.70 -12.69 5.89
N TYR A 24 1.81 -12.19 5.01
CA TYR A 24 0.55 -12.86 4.69
C TYR A 24 0.77 -14.15 3.89
N ALA A 25 1.76 -14.20 2.99
CA ALA A 25 2.13 -15.43 2.29
C ALA A 25 2.75 -16.47 3.24
N ALA A 26 3.54 -16.04 4.21
CA ALA A 26 4.07 -16.88 5.28
C ALA A 26 2.94 -17.41 6.18
N GLY A 27 2.03 -16.54 6.63
CA GLY A 27 0.86 -16.93 7.42
C GLY A 27 -0.04 -17.94 6.71
N ALA A 28 -0.25 -17.77 5.40
CA ALA A 28 -0.97 -18.74 4.57
C ALA A 28 -0.26 -20.11 4.51
N LYS A 29 1.08 -20.13 4.40
CA LYS A 29 1.86 -21.37 4.41
C LYS A 29 1.80 -22.10 5.75
N ASP A 30 1.71 -21.36 6.86
CA ASP A 30 1.69 -21.93 8.20
C ASP A 30 0.32 -22.52 8.59
N VAL A 31 -0.76 -21.99 7.99
CA VAL A 31 -2.15 -22.34 8.32
C VAL A 31 -2.76 -23.30 7.32
N LEU A 32 -2.54 -23.08 6.02
CA LEU A 32 -3.21 -23.83 4.96
C LEU A 32 -2.46 -25.13 4.63
N GLN A 33 -3.23 -26.17 4.29
CA GLN A 33 -2.66 -27.43 3.80
C GLN A 33 -2.70 -27.54 2.27
N ASP A 34 -3.61 -26.83 1.60
CA ASP A 34 -3.72 -26.85 0.14
C ASP A 34 -2.67 -25.95 -0.52
N LYS A 35 -1.76 -26.58 -1.27
CA LYS A 35 -0.71 -25.91 -2.03
C LYS A 35 -1.26 -24.95 -3.10
N HIS A 36 -2.43 -25.24 -3.68
CA HIS A 36 -3.04 -24.36 -4.68
C HIS A 36 -3.55 -23.07 -4.04
N GLN A 37 -4.19 -23.14 -2.86
CA GLN A 37 -4.61 -21.95 -2.11
C GLN A 37 -3.40 -21.10 -1.68
N ILE A 38 -2.33 -21.75 -1.20
CA ILE A 38 -1.10 -21.06 -0.80
C ILE A 38 -0.48 -20.29 -1.98
N GLU A 39 -0.30 -20.93 -3.14
CA GLU A 39 0.28 -20.26 -4.31
C GLU A 39 -0.64 -19.17 -4.89
N ALA A 40 -1.97 -19.34 -4.78
CA ALA A 40 -2.93 -18.31 -5.18
C ALA A 40 -2.85 -17.07 -4.27
N ILE A 41 -2.85 -17.25 -2.94
CA ILE A 41 -2.67 -16.16 -1.98
C ILE A 41 -1.32 -15.48 -2.19
N LYS A 42 -0.24 -16.25 -2.41
CA LYS A 42 1.10 -15.72 -2.71
C LYS A 42 1.15 -14.89 -4.00
N SER A 43 0.39 -15.27 -5.02
CA SER A 43 0.26 -14.48 -6.25
C SER A 43 -0.46 -13.15 -5.99
N ILE A 44 -1.52 -13.18 -5.18
CA ILE A 44 -2.28 -11.98 -4.78
C ILE A 44 -1.41 -11.05 -3.94
N THR A 45 -0.69 -11.56 -2.93
CA THR A 45 0.23 -10.78 -2.09
C THR A 45 1.33 -10.13 -2.91
N LYS A 46 1.90 -10.84 -3.88
CA LYS A 46 2.88 -10.28 -4.83
C LYS A 46 2.29 -9.18 -5.71
N THR A 47 1.02 -9.31 -6.10
CA THR A 47 0.32 -8.26 -6.87
C THR A 47 0.07 -7.04 -6.00
N ALA A 48 -0.32 -7.23 -4.74
CA ALA A 48 -0.52 -6.16 -3.78
C ALA A 48 0.78 -5.41 -3.46
N ASP A 49 1.91 -6.12 -3.33
CA ASP A 49 3.25 -5.51 -3.18
C ASP A 49 3.65 -4.66 -4.41
N LYS A 50 3.35 -5.14 -5.62
CA LYS A 50 3.58 -4.34 -6.84
C LYS A 50 2.74 -3.06 -6.87
N GLU A 51 1.46 -3.15 -6.50
CA GLU A 51 0.58 -1.99 -6.44
C GLU A 51 1.04 -0.98 -5.36
N LEU A 52 1.48 -1.45 -4.19
CA LEU A 52 2.09 -0.59 -3.17
C LEU A 52 3.35 0.10 -3.69
N LYS A 53 4.25 -0.63 -4.35
CA LYS A 53 5.48 -0.04 -4.93
C LYS A 53 5.17 0.98 -6.01
N ALA A 54 4.17 0.73 -6.86
CA ALA A 54 3.71 1.67 -7.86
C ALA A 54 3.19 2.95 -7.19
N TRP A 55 2.35 2.81 -6.17
CA TRP A 55 1.82 3.92 -5.40
C TRP A 55 2.93 4.74 -4.71
N THR A 56 3.87 4.08 -4.00
CA THR A 56 5.01 4.74 -3.36
C THR A 56 5.82 5.54 -4.38
N LYS A 57 6.01 5.02 -5.60
CA LYS A 57 6.72 5.72 -6.66
C LYS A 57 5.99 6.98 -7.11
N GLU A 58 4.68 6.93 -7.31
CA GLU A 58 3.88 8.10 -7.69
C GLU A 58 3.85 9.16 -6.58
N VAL A 59 3.69 8.75 -5.32
CA VAL A 59 3.77 9.66 -4.16
C VAL A 59 5.15 10.31 -4.05
N THR A 60 6.22 9.54 -4.29
CA THR A 60 7.59 10.07 -4.29
C THR A 60 7.76 11.13 -5.36
N LYS A 61 7.24 10.90 -6.57
CA LYS A 61 7.28 11.87 -7.67
C LYS A 61 6.53 13.15 -7.32
N ILE A 62 5.35 13.05 -6.68
CA ILE A 62 4.60 14.23 -6.20
C ILE A 62 5.42 15.00 -5.15
N SER A 63 6.08 14.29 -4.23
CA SER A 63 6.97 14.91 -3.24
C SER A 63 8.15 15.64 -3.89
N GLU A 64 8.78 15.03 -4.89
CA GLU A 64 9.86 15.65 -5.69
C GLU A 64 9.37 16.93 -6.40
N GLN A 65 8.16 16.91 -6.97
CA GLN A 65 7.54 18.10 -7.57
C GLN A 65 7.32 19.21 -6.56
N VAL A 66 6.84 18.91 -5.35
CA VAL A 66 6.69 19.92 -4.27
C VAL A 66 8.05 20.55 -3.93
N VAL A 67 9.11 19.74 -3.84
CA VAL A 67 10.47 20.21 -3.55
C VAL A 67 11.02 21.09 -4.69
N GLU A 68 10.78 20.72 -5.94
CA GLU A 68 11.21 21.49 -7.12
C GLU A 68 10.48 22.83 -7.22
N MET A 69 9.15 22.83 -7.07
CA MET A 69 8.35 24.05 -7.05
C MET A 69 8.77 25.01 -5.94
N ASN A 70 9.19 24.47 -4.79
CA ASN A 70 9.75 25.28 -3.71
C ASN A 70 11.07 25.96 -4.10
N LYS A 71 11.96 25.24 -4.80
CA LYS A 71 13.25 25.79 -5.23
C LYS A 71 13.08 26.92 -6.26
N ASN A 72 12.04 26.83 -7.07
CA ASN A 72 11.77 27.80 -8.15
C ASN A 72 10.85 28.96 -7.71
N TYR A 73 10.42 29.01 -6.45
CA TYR A 73 9.43 29.98 -5.93
C TYR A 73 8.05 29.92 -6.64
N ASP A 74 7.73 28.79 -7.27
CA ASP A 74 6.48 28.55 -8.01
C ASP A 74 5.37 27.93 -7.14
N LEU A 75 5.54 27.90 -5.82
CA LEU A 75 4.55 27.36 -4.87
C LEU A 75 3.36 28.30 -4.70
N THR A 76 2.46 28.29 -5.69
CA THR A 76 1.14 28.90 -5.56
C THR A 76 0.18 27.97 -4.81
N HIS A 77 -0.84 28.55 -4.19
CA HIS A 77 -1.88 27.78 -3.50
C HIS A 77 -2.61 26.82 -4.46
N GLU A 78 -2.80 27.24 -5.72
CA GLU A 78 -3.42 26.45 -6.77
C GLU A 78 -2.58 25.23 -7.16
N ALA A 79 -1.27 25.40 -7.30
CA ALA A 79 -0.37 24.30 -7.64
C ALA A 79 -0.25 23.28 -6.49
N ILE A 80 -0.22 23.75 -5.25
CA ILE A 80 -0.25 22.88 -4.06
C ILE A 80 -1.55 22.05 -4.05
N ASN A 81 -2.71 22.70 -4.23
CA ASN A 81 -4.00 22.00 -4.27
C ASN A 81 -4.09 20.98 -5.40
N THR A 82 -3.49 21.28 -6.55
CA THR A 82 -3.42 20.35 -7.69
C THR A 82 -2.60 19.10 -7.34
N LEU A 83 -1.45 19.26 -6.68
CA LEU A 83 -0.61 18.14 -6.24
C LEU A 83 -1.29 17.28 -5.17
N PHE A 84 -2.02 17.90 -4.23
CA PHE A 84 -2.83 17.16 -3.26
C PHE A 84 -3.97 16.39 -3.93
N ALA A 85 -4.71 17.01 -4.85
CA ALA A 85 -5.78 16.32 -5.58
C ALA A 85 -5.24 15.13 -6.41
N GLN A 86 -4.03 15.26 -6.97
CA GLN A 86 -3.35 14.15 -7.65
C GLN A 86 -2.97 13.04 -6.67
N ALA A 87 -2.40 13.37 -5.51
CA ALA A 87 -2.06 12.41 -4.47
C ALA A 87 -3.29 11.66 -3.94
N ASP A 88 -4.39 12.37 -3.68
CA ASP A 88 -5.65 11.79 -3.21
C ASP A 88 -6.28 10.86 -4.24
N LYS A 89 -6.24 11.25 -5.53
CA LYS A 89 -6.71 10.39 -6.62
C LYS A 89 -5.90 9.11 -6.70
N GLN A 90 -4.56 9.20 -6.64
CA GLN A 90 -3.69 8.02 -6.65
C GLN A 90 -3.93 7.14 -5.42
N LEU A 91 -4.09 7.74 -4.24
CA LEU A 91 -4.42 7.01 -3.02
C LEU A 91 -5.72 6.22 -3.18
N ALA A 92 -6.80 6.86 -3.66
CA ALA A 92 -8.09 6.21 -3.84
C ALA A 92 -8.01 5.03 -4.84
N GLU A 93 -7.35 5.24 -5.99
CA GLU A 93 -7.17 4.20 -7.02
C GLU A 93 -6.39 2.99 -6.48
N HIS A 94 -5.33 3.21 -5.70
CA HIS A 94 -4.53 2.12 -5.14
C HIS A 94 -5.22 1.44 -3.94
N GLN A 95 -5.94 2.19 -3.09
CA GLN A 95 -6.72 1.62 -1.99
C GLN A 95 -7.82 0.68 -2.50
N GLU A 96 -8.55 1.07 -3.54
CA GLU A 96 -9.59 0.23 -4.15
C GLU A 96 -9.00 -1.11 -4.64
N LYS A 97 -7.87 -1.06 -5.34
CA LYS A 97 -7.18 -2.28 -5.80
C LYS A 97 -6.72 -3.17 -4.66
N LEU A 98 -6.14 -2.59 -3.60
CA LEU A 98 -5.68 -3.36 -2.44
C LEU A 98 -6.84 -4.02 -1.69
N ILE A 99 -7.97 -3.32 -1.55
CA ILE A 99 -9.21 -3.87 -0.97
C ILE A 99 -9.73 -5.03 -1.82
N ASN A 100 -9.78 -4.86 -3.15
CA ASN A 100 -10.20 -5.91 -4.06
C ASN A 100 -9.29 -7.15 -3.98
N LEU A 101 -7.97 -6.96 -3.90
CA LEU A 101 -7.01 -8.05 -3.71
C LEU A 101 -7.21 -8.76 -2.36
N ARG A 102 -7.53 -8.03 -1.29
CA ARG A 102 -7.88 -8.63 0.01
C ARG A 102 -9.12 -9.50 -0.09
N PHE A 103 -10.18 -9.03 -0.73
CA PHE A 103 -11.39 -9.83 -0.92
C PHE A 103 -11.16 -11.05 -1.80
N GLN A 104 -10.32 -10.93 -2.84
CA GLN A 104 -9.89 -12.09 -3.64
C GLN A 104 -9.17 -13.12 -2.76
N ALA A 105 -8.22 -12.70 -1.92
CA ALA A 105 -7.51 -13.61 -1.02
C ALA A 105 -8.46 -14.27 -0.01
N GLN A 106 -9.37 -13.50 0.59
CA GLN A 106 -10.37 -14.02 1.53
C GLN A 106 -11.32 -15.03 0.86
N SER A 107 -11.69 -14.83 -0.41
CA SER A 107 -12.58 -15.74 -1.13
C SER A 107 -11.97 -17.12 -1.45
N LEU A 108 -10.64 -17.25 -1.32
CA LEU A 108 -9.92 -18.50 -1.59
C LEU A 108 -9.92 -19.46 -0.39
N VAL A 109 -10.32 -18.99 0.79
CA VAL A 109 -10.24 -19.73 2.05
C VAL A 109 -11.56 -19.61 2.81
N SER A 110 -11.77 -20.50 3.79
CA SER A 110 -12.85 -20.34 4.76
C SER A 110 -12.60 -19.16 5.70
N GLN A 111 -13.66 -18.69 6.37
CA GLN A 111 -13.55 -17.63 7.37
C GLN A 111 -12.62 -18.02 8.52
N GLU A 112 -12.66 -19.28 8.97
CA GLU A 112 -11.80 -19.80 10.05
C GLU A 112 -10.32 -19.82 9.63
N GLU A 113 -10.03 -20.26 8.41
CA GLU A 113 -8.68 -20.23 7.85
C GLU A 113 -8.18 -18.79 7.66
N TRP A 114 -9.05 -17.87 7.24
CA TRP A 114 -8.73 -16.45 7.08
C TRP A 114 -8.36 -15.79 8.41
N GLU A 115 -9.13 -16.07 9.46
CA GLU A 115 -8.85 -15.59 10.82
C GLU A 115 -7.55 -16.19 11.37
N ALA A 116 -7.29 -17.48 11.10
CA ALA A 116 -6.04 -18.13 11.48
C ALA A 116 -4.82 -17.54 10.74
N ILE A 117 -4.95 -17.19 9.45
CA ILE A 117 -3.91 -16.48 8.71
C ILE A 117 -3.63 -15.11 9.34
N HIS A 118 -4.67 -14.34 9.65
CA HIS A 118 -4.52 -13.05 10.34
C HIS A 118 -3.82 -13.19 11.70
N ALA A 119 -4.23 -14.16 12.52
CA ALA A 119 -3.60 -14.43 13.81
C ALA A 119 -2.13 -14.91 13.68
N SER A 120 -1.80 -15.62 12.59
CA SER A 120 -0.41 -15.99 12.28
C SER A 120 0.44 -14.78 11.89
N VAL A 121 -0.13 -13.86 11.09
CA VAL A 121 0.53 -12.60 10.70
C VAL A 121 0.84 -11.73 11.92
N GLU A 122 -0.11 -11.56 12.85
CA GLU A 122 0.07 -10.75 14.07
C GLU A 122 1.16 -11.27 15.01
N LYS A 123 1.40 -12.59 15.04
CA LYS A 123 2.47 -13.19 15.85
C LYS A 123 3.87 -12.99 15.29
N ASN A 124 3.98 -12.69 14.00
CA ASN A 124 5.23 -12.59 13.24
C ASN A 124 5.62 -11.13 12.92
N GLN A 125 4.90 -10.15 13.47
CA GLN A 125 5.20 -8.71 13.41
C GLN A 125 5.85 -8.23 14.70
#